data_AF-A0A9X3C7J8-F1
#
_entry.id   AF-A0A9X3C7J8-F1
#
_cell.length_a   1.000
_cell.length_b   1.000
_cell.length_c   1.000
_cell.angle_alpha   90.00
_cell.angle_beta   90.00
_cell.angle_gamma   90.00
#
_symmetry.space_group_name_H-M   'P 1'
#
loop_
_entity.id
_entity.type
_entity.pdbx_description
1 polymer ?
#
loop_
_entity_poly.entity_id
_entity_poly.type
_entity_poly.pdbx_seq_one_letter_code
_entity_poly.pdbx_strand_id
1 'polypeptide(L)'
;MKNILSILVLLLLFASCKSTSPVTTTKKEDNPKTIVKDLIYTASENIGVRYKAGGTTNKGYDCSGLVFTTFNSENIKLPRTSLEQSKIGEVINRNKAKKGDLIFFKTNRSSQINHVGLIVEISSEEIKFIHSSTSKGVIISSTKEPYYRDSYAQVNRIVE
;
A
#
# COMPACT_ATOMS: atom_id res chain seq x y z
N MET A 1 16.37 -47.10 69.55
CA MET A 1 17.36 -46.04 69.84
C MET A 1 18.64 -46.34 69.05
N LYS A 2 19.25 -45.32 68.43
CA LYS A 2 20.36 -45.31 67.44
C LYS A 2 19.88 -45.50 65.99
N ASN A 3 19.71 -44.47 65.16
CA ASN A 3 20.59 -43.45 64.58
C ASN A 3 21.34 -43.88 63.30
N ILE A 4 20.93 -43.24 62.18
CA ILE A 4 21.73 -42.55 61.16
C ILE A 4 22.62 -43.42 60.24
N LEU A 5 22.33 -43.46 58.92
CA LEU A 5 23.30 -43.16 57.86
C LEU A 5 22.67 -43.02 56.44
N SER A 6 22.98 -41.91 55.78
CA SER A 6 23.05 -41.64 54.31
C SER A 6 21.83 -41.97 53.41
N ILE A 7 21.08 -40.98 52.92
CA ILE A 7 21.39 -40.07 51.80
C ILE A 7 21.90 -40.84 50.55
N LEU A 8 21.00 -41.07 49.59
CA LEU A 8 21.26 -40.65 48.20
C LEU A 8 19.93 -40.36 47.49
N VAL A 9 19.70 -39.06 47.33
CA VAL A 9 18.64 -38.45 46.53
C VAL A 9 18.98 -38.67 45.05
N LEU A 10 18.06 -39.26 44.29
CA LEU A 10 18.02 -39.07 42.84
C LEU A 10 16.56 -39.02 42.38
N LEU A 11 15.86 -37.98 42.80
CA LEU A 11 14.62 -37.53 42.18
C LEU A 11 15.01 -36.78 40.91
N LEU A 12 14.88 -37.47 39.78
CA LEU A 12 14.92 -36.89 38.44
C LEU A 12 13.77 -35.89 38.32
N LEU A 13 14.09 -34.62 38.53
CA LEU A 13 13.23 -33.48 38.20
C LEU A 13 13.10 -33.42 36.68
N PHE A 14 12.00 -33.93 36.14
CA PHE A 14 11.53 -33.51 34.82
C PHE A 14 11.07 -32.05 34.92
N ALA A 15 12.04 -31.13 34.82
CA ALA A 15 11.77 -29.74 34.53
C ALA A 15 11.22 -29.67 33.09
N SER A 16 9.90 -29.72 32.98
CA SER A 16 9.20 -29.37 31.74
C SER A 16 9.41 -27.87 31.49
N CYS A 17 10.43 -27.55 30.70
CA CYS A 17 10.57 -26.25 30.08
C CYS A 17 9.38 -26.06 29.13
N LYS A 18 8.30 -25.46 29.61
CA LYS A 18 7.37 -24.74 28.74
C LYS A 18 8.15 -23.60 28.10
N SER A 19 8.63 -23.83 26.88
CA SER A 19 9.05 -22.77 25.98
C SER A 19 7.81 -21.99 25.58
N THR A 20 7.44 -21.02 26.42
CA THR A 20 6.57 -19.94 26.00
C THR A 20 7.42 -19.05 25.11
N SER A 21 7.28 -19.22 23.79
CA SER A 21 7.74 -18.22 22.83
C SER A 21 7.17 -16.87 23.27
N PRO A 22 7.98 -15.81 23.40
CA PRO A 22 7.41 -14.49 23.56
C PRO A 22 6.66 -14.20 22.27
N VAL A 23 5.33 -14.07 22.37
CA VAL A 23 4.53 -13.39 21.36
C VAL A 23 5.07 -11.97 21.33
N THR A 24 6.06 -11.76 20.47
CA THR A 24 6.56 -10.44 20.14
C THR A 24 5.42 -9.81 19.37
N THR A 25 4.61 -9.00 20.05
CA THR A 25 3.78 -8.00 19.41
C THR A 25 4.76 -7.05 18.71
N THR A 26 5.16 -7.40 17.49
CA THR A 26 5.93 -6.52 16.63
C THR A 26 5.03 -5.34 16.32
N LYS A 27 5.18 -4.24 17.08
CA LYS A 27 4.92 -2.91 16.53
C LYS A 27 5.76 -2.86 15.25
N LYS A 28 5.10 -2.88 14.09
CA LYS A 28 5.72 -2.64 12.79
C LYS A 28 6.44 -1.29 12.95
N GLU A 29 7.76 -1.31 12.98
CA GLU A 29 8.54 -0.09 12.97
C GLU A 29 8.29 0.52 11.58
N ASP A 30 7.56 1.63 11.54
CA ASP A 30 7.08 2.30 10.32
C ASP A 30 8.27 2.87 9.52
N ASN A 31 9.07 1.99 8.93
CA ASN A 31 10.12 2.37 8.00
C ASN A 31 9.44 2.81 6.69
N PRO A 32 9.60 4.07 6.25
CA PRO A 32 8.84 4.58 5.10
C PRO A 32 9.09 3.80 3.80
N LYS A 33 10.31 3.25 3.62
CA LYS A 33 10.62 2.35 2.49
C LYS A 33 9.80 1.06 2.52
N THR A 34 9.48 0.55 3.71
CA THR A 34 8.64 -0.64 3.89
C THR A 34 7.19 -0.32 3.55
N ILE A 35 6.67 0.83 4.01
CA ILE A 35 5.31 1.27 3.71
C ILE A 35 5.09 1.39 2.20
N VAL A 36 5.98 2.08 1.48
CA VAL A 36 5.85 2.24 0.02
C VAL A 36 5.83 0.88 -0.70
N LYS A 37 6.67 -0.06 -0.28
CA LYS A 37 6.70 -1.42 -0.84
C LYS A 37 5.36 -2.13 -0.59
N ASP A 38 4.82 -2.03 0.61
CA ASP A 38 3.57 -2.69 1.00
C ASP A 38 2.35 -2.09 0.29
N LEU A 39 2.32 -0.76 0.08
CA LEU A 39 1.30 -0.09 -0.73
C LEU A 39 1.32 -0.60 -2.17
N ILE A 40 2.50 -0.67 -2.79
CA ILE A 40 2.65 -1.16 -4.17
C ILE A 40 2.27 -2.63 -4.27
N TYR A 41 2.69 -3.46 -3.30
CA TYR A 41 2.31 -4.87 -3.22
C TYR A 41 0.78 -5.02 -3.13
N THR A 42 0.15 -4.35 -2.16
CA THR A 42 -1.30 -4.39 -1.96
C THR A 42 -2.09 -3.94 -3.19
N ALA A 43 -1.65 -2.87 -3.87
CA ALA A 43 -2.29 -2.47 -5.12
C ALA A 43 -2.11 -3.53 -6.22
N SER A 44 -0.92 -4.13 -6.33
CA SER A 44 -0.57 -5.11 -7.36
C SER A 44 -1.34 -6.42 -7.23
N GLU A 45 -1.66 -6.86 -6.01
CA GLU A 45 -2.50 -8.04 -5.75
C GLU A 45 -3.90 -7.91 -6.35
N ASN A 46 -4.34 -6.68 -6.67
CA ASN A 46 -5.65 -6.43 -7.25
C ASN A 46 -5.61 -6.31 -8.79
N ILE A 47 -4.48 -6.51 -9.45
CA ILE A 47 -4.39 -6.49 -10.93
C ILE A 47 -5.41 -7.45 -11.54
N GLY A 48 -6.17 -6.97 -12.53
CA GLY A 48 -7.24 -7.71 -13.19
C GLY A 48 -8.61 -7.60 -12.52
N VAL A 49 -8.71 -7.08 -11.29
CA VAL A 49 -10.02 -6.79 -10.67
C VAL A 49 -10.75 -5.75 -11.51
N ARG A 50 -12.02 -6.02 -11.83
CA ARG A 50 -12.82 -5.17 -12.73
C ARG A 50 -13.07 -3.78 -12.14
N TYR A 51 -13.29 -2.81 -13.02
CA TYR A 51 -13.77 -1.51 -12.60
C TYR A 51 -15.20 -1.58 -12.06
N LYS A 52 -15.47 -0.84 -10.98
CA LYS A 52 -16.81 -0.61 -10.47
C LYS A 52 -16.89 0.80 -9.90
N ALA A 53 -17.80 1.63 -10.43
CA ALA A 53 -18.03 2.98 -9.89
C ALA A 53 -18.41 2.90 -8.41
N GLY A 54 -17.74 3.70 -7.56
CA GLY A 54 -17.91 3.65 -6.11
C GLY A 54 -17.27 2.42 -5.44
N GLY A 55 -16.65 1.52 -6.20
CA GLY A 55 -16.10 0.25 -5.70
C GLY A 55 -14.86 0.42 -4.82
N THR A 56 -14.82 -0.32 -3.71
CA THR A 56 -13.74 -0.33 -2.71
C THR A 56 -13.42 -1.74 -2.21
N THR A 57 -13.63 -2.77 -3.05
CA THR A 57 -13.38 -4.17 -2.67
C THR A 57 -12.90 -4.96 -3.89
N ASN A 58 -12.36 -6.17 -3.68
CA ASN A 58 -11.96 -7.07 -4.76
C ASN A 58 -13.10 -7.51 -5.71
N LYS A 59 -14.37 -7.21 -5.38
CA LYS A 59 -15.51 -7.36 -6.31
C LYS A 59 -15.55 -6.27 -7.39
N GLY A 60 -14.73 -5.23 -7.22
CA GLY A 60 -14.53 -4.16 -8.18
C GLY A 60 -14.13 -2.86 -7.49
N TYR A 61 -13.20 -2.13 -8.12
CA TYR A 61 -12.70 -0.84 -7.64
C TYR A 61 -12.96 0.26 -8.66
N ASP A 62 -13.23 1.49 -8.21
CA ASP A 62 -12.91 2.67 -9.02
C ASP A 62 -11.46 3.14 -8.75
N CYS A 63 -10.99 4.14 -9.49
CA CYS A 63 -9.60 4.59 -9.40
C CYS A 63 -9.24 5.05 -7.97
N SER A 64 -10.07 5.92 -7.40
CA SER A 64 -9.89 6.42 -6.04
C SER A 64 -10.15 5.38 -4.96
N GLY A 65 -11.01 4.39 -5.22
CA GLY A 65 -11.37 3.31 -4.33
C GLY A 65 -10.25 2.29 -4.17
N LEU A 66 -9.53 1.98 -5.26
CA LEU A 66 -8.30 1.19 -5.19
C LEU A 66 -7.28 1.88 -4.26
N VAL A 67 -6.96 3.15 -4.54
CA VAL A 67 -6.02 3.95 -3.75
C VAL A 67 -6.46 4.07 -2.29
N PHE A 68 -7.75 4.35 -2.05
CA PHE A 68 -8.34 4.41 -0.71
C PHE A 68 -8.08 3.13 0.07
N THR A 69 -8.37 1.96 -0.52
CA THR A 69 -8.15 0.67 0.17
C THR A 69 -6.68 0.33 0.35
N THR A 70 -5.84 0.65 -0.63
CA THR A 70 -4.39 0.42 -0.56
C THR A 70 -3.76 1.22 0.58
N PHE A 71 -4.07 2.52 0.70
CA PHE A 71 -3.51 3.32 1.79
C PHE A 71 -4.09 2.95 3.15
N ASN A 72 -5.37 2.55 3.19
CA ASN A 72 -5.99 2.09 4.43
C ASN A 72 -5.38 0.77 4.96
N SER A 73 -4.74 -0.07 4.13
CA SER A 73 -4.04 -1.27 4.63
C SER A 73 -2.84 -0.93 5.51
N GLU A 74 -2.25 0.25 5.30
CA GLU A 74 -1.18 0.81 6.13
C GLU A 74 -1.72 1.87 7.11
N ASN A 75 -3.02 1.83 7.43
CA ASN A 75 -3.72 2.76 8.34
C ASN A 75 -3.69 4.24 7.92
N ILE A 76 -3.37 4.54 6.65
CA ILE A 76 -3.38 5.90 6.12
C ILE A 76 -4.76 6.18 5.50
N LYS A 77 -5.52 7.07 6.14
CA LYS A 77 -6.87 7.43 5.69
C LYS A 77 -6.79 8.50 4.61
N LEU A 78 -7.25 8.13 3.41
CA LEU A 78 -7.45 9.08 2.32
C LEU A 78 -8.93 9.39 2.13
N PRO A 79 -9.28 10.58 1.61
CA PRO A 79 -10.64 10.87 1.15
C PRO A 79 -11.11 9.87 0.08
N ARG A 80 -12.42 9.77 -0.11
CA ARG A 80 -12.99 8.76 -1.02
C ARG A 80 -12.79 9.10 -2.49
N THR A 81 -12.76 10.39 -2.86
CA THR A 81 -12.74 10.81 -4.26
C THR A 81 -11.33 11.22 -4.73
N SER A 82 -11.03 11.02 -6.02
CA SER A 82 -9.73 11.41 -6.60
C SER A 82 -9.48 12.92 -6.50
N LEU A 83 -10.52 13.75 -6.62
CA LEU A 83 -10.45 15.20 -6.47
C LEU A 83 -10.09 15.63 -5.04
N GLU A 84 -10.59 14.95 -4.02
CA GLU A 84 -10.22 15.23 -2.64
C GLU A 84 -8.84 14.66 -2.31
N GLN A 85 -8.51 13.47 -2.81
CA GLN A 85 -7.18 12.88 -2.67
C GLN A 85 -6.09 13.77 -3.25
N SER A 86 -6.35 14.48 -4.36
CA SER A 86 -5.38 15.41 -4.96
C SER A 86 -5.10 16.65 -4.12
N LYS A 87 -5.85 16.88 -3.04
CA LYS A 87 -5.64 17.97 -2.08
C LYS A 87 -4.85 17.52 -0.84
N ILE A 88 -4.51 16.24 -0.74
CA ILE A 88 -3.77 15.67 0.40
C ILE A 88 -2.31 15.50 0.03
N GLY A 89 -1.43 15.73 1.01
CA GLY A 89 0.02 15.58 0.87
C GLY A 89 0.68 16.77 0.19
N GLU A 90 1.98 16.62 -0.10
CA GLU A 90 2.78 17.64 -0.77
C GLU A 90 2.66 17.48 -2.28
N VAL A 91 2.41 18.57 -3.02
CA VAL A 91 2.44 18.56 -4.49
C VAL A 91 3.89 18.52 -4.96
N ILE A 92 4.26 17.47 -5.69
CA ILE A 92 5.63 17.19 -6.12
C ILE A 92 5.81 17.55 -7.59
N ASN A 93 6.92 18.21 -7.90
CA ASN A 93 7.35 18.40 -9.29
C ASN A 93 7.55 17.03 -9.96
N ARG A 94 7.08 16.86 -11.19
CA ARG A 94 7.12 15.56 -11.91
C ARG A 94 8.50 14.90 -11.92
N ASN A 95 9.58 15.68 -12.01
CA ASN A 95 10.97 15.18 -12.00
C ASN A 95 11.47 14.70 -10.63
N LYS A 96 10.75 15.03 -9.54
CA LYS A 96 11.01 14.59 -8.17
C LYS A 96 10.04 13.50 -7.70
N ALA A 97 9.14 13.06 -8.58
CA ALA A 97 8.24 11.96 -8.28
C ALA A 97 9.03 10.70 -7.89
N LYS A 98 8.46 9.91 -6.99
CA LYS A 98 9.00 8.63 -6.52
C LYS A 98 7.92 7.55 -6.58
N LYS A 99 8.35 6.29 -6.48
CA LYS A 99 7.45 5.17 -6.19
C LYS A 99 6.69 5.45 -4.89
N GLY A 100 5.40 5.14 -4.85
CA GLY A 100 4.53 5.43 -3.70
C GLY A 100 3.78 6.77 -3.79
N ASP A 101 4.24 7.71 -4.62
CA ASP A 101 3.50 8.95 -4.87
C ASP A 101 2.20 8.66 -5.64
N LEU A 102 1.19 9.51 -5.44
CA LEU A 102 -0.05 9.49 -6.21
C LEU A 102 0.07 10.38 -7.44
N ILE A 103 -0.38 9.88 -8.59
CA ILE A 103 -0.42 10.62 -9.86
C ILE A 103 -1.87 10.84 -10.28
N PHE A 104 -2.18 12.08 -10.67
CA PHE A 104 -3.54 12.52 -10.95
C PHE A 104 -3.71 12.99 -12.39
N PHE A 105 -4.91 12.79 -12.93
CA PHE A 105 -5.25 13.11 -14.31
C PHE A 105 -6.62 13.79 -14.43
N LYS A 106 -6.75 14.62 -15.48
CA LYS A 106 -7.99 15.25 -15.96
C LYS A 106 -8.43 14.54 -17.24
N THR A 107 -8.90 13.30 -17.09
CA THR A 107 -9.26 12.44 -18.23
C THR A 107 -10.54 12.91 -18.92
N ASN A 108 -10.76 12.47 -20.17
CA ASN A 108 -11.95 12.79 -20.96
C ASN A 108 -12.25 14.29 -21.07
N ARG A 109 -11.19 15.12 -21.18
CA ARG A 109 -11.27 16.59 -21.29
C ARG A 109 -11.98 17.27 -20.10
N SER A 110 -11.99 16.63 -18.94
CA SER A 110 -12.52 17.21 -17.71
C SER A 110 -11.73 18.47 -17.31
N SER A 111 -12.43 19.47 -16.76
CA SER A 111 -11.78 20.66 -16.17
C SER A 111 -11.16 20.36 -14.79
N GLN A 112 -11.64 19.31 -14.13
CA GLN A 112 -11.25 18.88 -12.78
C GLN A 112 -10.54 17.52 -12.81
N ILE A 113 -9.72 17.27 -11.78
CA ILE A 113 -9.11 15.95 -11.55
C ILE A 113 -10.24 14.95 -11.32
N ASN A 114 -10.23 13.87 -12.09
CA ASN A 114 -11.23 12.81 -12.03
C ASN A 114 -10.62 11.40 -11.98
N HIS A 115 -9.30 11.29 -12.05
CA HIS A 115 -8.61 10.01 -12.08
C HIS A 115 -7.30 10.06 -11.28
N VAL A 116 -6.95 8.94 -10.65
CA VAL A 116 -5.77 8.77 -9.79
C VAL A 116 -5.14 7.41 -10.02
N GLY A 117 -3.82 7.33 -9.86
CA GLY A 117 -3.05 6.09 -9.78
C GLY A 117 -1.94 6.19 -8.74
N LEU A 118 -1.39 5.03 -8.36
CA LEU A 118 -0.22 4.90 -7.49
C LEU A 118 1.02 4.64 -8.35
N ILE A 119 2.08 5.44 -8.19
CA ILE A 119 3.31 5.29 -8.97
C ILE A 119 4.07 4.04 -8.50
N VAL A 120 4.37 3.14 -9.45
CA VAL A 120 5.06 1.86 -9.19
C VAL A 120 6.46 1.80 -9.82
N GLU A 121 6.71 2.60 -10.86
CA GLU A 121 7.99 2.66 -11.55
C GLU A 121 8.24 4.05 -12.13
N ILE A 122 9.50 4.48 -12.11
CA ILE A 122 9.95 5.73 -12.71
C ILE A 122 11.24 5.44 -13.46
N SER A 123 11.29 5.91 -14.71
CA SER A 123 12.49 5.98 -15.52
C SER A 123 12.73 7.43 -15.95
N SER A 124 13.82 7.67 -16.68
CA SER A 124 14.10 8.98 -17.29
C SER A 124 13.04 9.41 -18.31
N GLU A 125 12.23 8.49 -18.83
CA GLU A 125 11.30 8.75 -19.93
C GLU A 125 9.83 8.66 -19.52
N GLU A 126 9.51 7.87 -18.49
CA GLU A 126 8.12 7.59 -18.13
C GLU A 126 7.91 7.32 -16.65
N ILE A 127 6.68 7.58 -16.22
CA ILE A 127 6.14 7.14 -14.95
C ILE A 127 5.12 6.04 -15.26
N LYS A 128 5.29 4.87 -14.63
CA LYS A 128 4.28 3.81 -14.65
C LYS A 128 3.51 3.81 -13.34
N PHE A 129 2.21 3.61 -13.44
CA PHE A 129 1.30 3.71 -12.30
C PHE A 129 0.21 2.64 -12.37
N ILE A 130 -0.12 2.09 -11.21
CA ILE A 130 -1.25 1.18 -11.06
C ILE A 130 -2.52 1.97 -10.76
N HIS A 131 -3.61 1.61 -11.42
CA HIS A 131 -4.90 2.25 -11.25
C HIS A 131 -6.04 1.33 -11.71
N SER A 132 -7.27 1.61 -11.29
CA SER A 132 -8.46 0.98 -11.89
C SER A 132 -8.90 1.76 -13.14
N SER A 133 -8.70 1.18 -14.32
CA SER A 133 -9.17 1.68 -15.62
C SER A 133 -10.64 1.34 -15.84
N THR A 134 -11.44 2.28 -16.34
CA THR A 134 -12.88 2.09 -16.59
C THR A 134 -13.19 0.90 -17.49
N SER A 135 -12.34 0.60 -18.48
CA SER A 135 -12.54 -0.49 -19.44
C SER A 135 -11.78 -1.77 -19.13
N LYS A 136 -10.62 -1.66 -18.47
CA LYS A 136 -9.69 -2.79 -18.26
C LYS A 136 -9.58 -3.26 -16.81
N GLY A 137 -10.21 -2.57 -15.87
CA GLY A 137 -10.03 -2.84 -14.44
C GLY A 137 -8.65 -2.41 -13.96
N VAL A 138 -8.17 -3.02 -12.88
CA VAL A 138 -6.87 -2.68 -12.27
C VAL A 138 -5.73 -3.13 -13.18
N ILE A 139 -4.96 -2.16 -13.68
CA ILE A 139 -3.83 -2.37 -14.59
C ILE A 139 -2.69 -1.41 -14.25
N ILE A 140 -1.51 -1.69 -14.80
CA ILE A 140 -0.41 -0.74 -14.86
C ILE A 140 -0.45 -0.04 -16.21
N SER A 141 -0.47 1.29 -16.20
CA SER A 141 -0.40 2.14 -17.38
C SER A 141 0.85 3.03 -17.32
N SER A 142 1.15 3.71 -18.41
CA SER A 142 2.31 4.58 -18.55
C SER A 142 1.95 6.00 -18.99
N THR A 143 2.71 7.00 -18.51
CA THR A 143 2.65 8.37 -19.03
C THR A 143 3.16 8.53 -20.47
N LYS A 144 3.68 7.48 -21.12
CA LYS A 144 3.97 7.48 -22.57
C LYS A 144 2.71 7.29 -23.42
N GLU A 145 1.66 6.67 -22.86
CA GLU A 145 0.40 6.53 -23.56
C GLU A 145 -0.24 7.91 -23.78
N PRO A 146 -0.62 8.30 -25.02
CA PRO A 146 -1.14 9.63 -25.32
C PRO A 146 -2.29 10.06 -24.38
N TYR A 147 -3.20 9.12 -24.08
CA TYR A 147 -4.33 9.38 -23.19
C TYR A 147 -3.91 9.91 -21.80
N TYR A 148 -2.89 9.31 -21.18
CA TYR A 148 -2.39 9.73 -19.86
C TYR A 148 -1.38 10.87 -19.94
N ARG A 149 -0.59 10.92 -21.01
CA ARG A 149 0.33 12.04 -21.28
C ARG A 149 -0.43 13.36 -21.38
N ASP A 150 -1.50 13.37 -22.17
CA ASP A 150 -2.24 14.58 -22.50
C ASP A 150 -3.23 14.99 -21.39
N SER A 151 -3.50 14.10 -20.44
CA SER A 151 -4.39 14.36 -19.30
C SER A 151 -3.68 14.50 -17.96
N TYR A 152 -2.34 14.40 -17.91
CA TYR A 152 -1.55 14.56 -16.69
C TYR A 152 -1.86 15.89 -15.99
N ALA A 153 -2.12 15.82 -14.68
CA ALA A 153 -2.46 17.00 -13.87
C ALA A 153 -1.38 17.32 -12.83
N GLN A 154 -1.08 16.38 -11.92
CA GLN A 154 -0.13 16.59 -10.83
C GLN A 154 0.32 15.26 -10.20
N VAL A 155 1.31 15.35 -9.31
CA VAL A 155 1.77 14.27 -8.43
C VAL A 155 1.73 14.75 -6.99
N ASN A 156 1.28 13.92 -6.06
CA ASN A 156 1.32 14.20 -4.62
C ASN A 156 2.06 13.11 -3.86
N ARG A 157 2.88 13.52 -2.88
CA ARG A 157 3.50 12.62 -1.91
C ARG A 157 2.71 12.61 -0.61
N ILE A 158 2.35 11.41 -0.16
CA ILE A 158 1.60 11.17 1.07
C ILE A 158 2.51 10.65 2.19
N VAL A 159 3.50 9.82 1.82
CA VAL A 159 4.48 9.19 2.73
C VAL A 159 5.89 9.39 2.14
N GLU A 160 6.90 9.57 3.00
CA GLU A 160 8.30 9.75 2.57
C GLU A 160 9.04 8.43 2.25
#